data_AF-A0A0F9DLG1-F1
#
_entry.id   AF-A0A0F9DLG1-F1
#
_cell.length_a   1.000
_cell.length_b   1.000
_cell.length_c   1.000
_cell.angle_alpha   90.00
_cell.angle_beta   90.00
_cell.angle_gamma   90.00
#
_symmetry.space_group_name_H-M   'P 1'
#
loop_
_entity.id
_entity.type
_entity.pdbx_description
1 polymer ?
#
loop_
_entity_poly.entity_id
_entity_poly.type
_entity_poly.pdbx_seq_one_letter_code
_entity_poly.pdbx_strand_id
1 'polypeptide(L)' 'MNPNYRGLEYCCNCDEPTGRAGRGEDSIYCDEHDLGPFCSDCYETHVEVVHENNSPDYGMANWG' A
#
# COMPACT_ATOMS: atom_id res chain seq x y z
N MET A 1 -22.33 15.69 -12.72
CA MET A 1 -21.18 14.84 -12.33
C MET A 1 -20.01 15.77 -12.04
N ASN A 2 -19.44 15.73 -10.84
CA ASN A 2 -18.35 16.62 -10.42
C ASN A 2 -17.05 16.21 -11.15
N PRO A 3 -16.39 17.10 -11.92
CA PRO A 3 -15.23 16.75 -12.77
C PRO A 3 -13.96 16.37 -11.99
N ASN A 4 -13.96 16.46 -10.66
CA ASN A 4 -12.82 16.13 -9.79
C ASN A 4 -12.71 14.64 -9.39
N TYR A 5 -13.66 13.77 -9.79
CA TYR A 5 -13.59 12.32 -9.50
C TYR A 5 -12.76 11.52 -10.53
N ARG A 6 -11.77 12.15 -11.15
CA ARG A 6 -10.92 11.48 -12.16
C ARG A 6 -9.82 10.68 -11.47
N GLY A 7 -10.07 9.39 -11.23
CA GLY A 7 -9.01 8.38 -11.11
C GLY A 7 -8.35 8.20 -9.74
N LEU A 8 -9.11 8.34 -8.64
CA LEU A 8 -8.64 7.86 -7.34
C LEU A 8 -8.71 6.32 -7.33
N GLU A 9 -7.57 5.69 -7.05
CA GLU A 9 -7.48 4.26 -6.72
C GLU A 9 -7.70 4.08 -5.21
N TYR A 10 -8.26 2.94 -4.81
CA TYR A 10 -8.62 2.64 -3.42
C TYR A 10 -7.82 1.46 -2.92
N CYS A 11 -7.33 1.55 -1.69
CA CYS A 11 -6.57 0.51 -1.04
C CYS A 11 -7.41 -0.77 -0.90
N CYS A 12 -6.88 -1.91 -1.36
CA CYS A 12 -7.56 -3.20 -1.26
C CYS A 12 -7.69 -3.73 0.18
N ASN A 13 -6.99 -3.13 1.15
CA ASN A 13 -6.99 -3.55 2.55
C ASN A 13 -7.90 -2.69 3.45
N CYS A 14 -7.95 -1.37 3.22
CA CYS A 14 -8.69 -0.44 4.09
C CYS A 14 -9.76 0.37 3.35
N ASP A 15 -9.94 0.17 2.05
CA ASP A 15 -10.89 0.89 1.18
C ASP A 15 -10.70 2.42 1.15
N GLU A 16 -9.64 2.95 1.75
CA GLU A 16 -9.29 4.37 1.69
C GLU A 16 -8.62 4.71 0.36
N PRO A 17 -8.77 5.96 -0.16
CA PRO A 17 -8.06 6.38 -1.35
C PRO A 17 -6.55 6.22 -1.14
N THR A 18 -5.84 5.67 -2.12
CA THR A 18 -4.38 5.43 -2.03
C THR A 18 -3.55 6.74 -1.95
N GLY A 19 -4.21 7.90 -1.93
CA GLY A 19 -3.60 9.23 -1.86
C GLY A 19 -2.92 9.67 -3.15
N ARG A 20 -2.82 8.78 -4.15
CA ARG A 20 -2.17 9.03 -5.43
C ARG A 20 -3.21 8.96 -6.54
N ALA A 21 -3.51 10.12 -7.10
CA ALA A 21 -4.51 10.27 -8.15
C ALA A 21 -3.90 9.87 -9.50
N GLY A 22 -4.39 8.80 -10.12
CA GLY A 22 -3.99 8.41 -11.46
C GLY A 22 -3.79 6.91 -11.63
N ARG A 23 -4.66 6.31 -12.45
CA ARG A 23 -4.66 4.88 -12.81
C ARG A 23 -3.27 4.44 -13.30
N GLY A 24 -2.53 3.73 -12.46
CA GLY A 24 -1.33 2.98 -12.84
C GLY A 24 0.00 3.74 -12.88
N GLU A 25 0.08 5.02 -12.54
CA GLU A 25 1.38 5.73 -12.50
C GLU A 25 2.02 5.72 -11.10
N ASP A 26 1.25 5.44 -10.04
CA ASP A 26 1.73 5.66 -8.68
C ASP A 26 1.17 4.69 -7.62
N SER A 27 0.23 3.82 -7.98
CA SER A 27 -0.35 2.85 -7.04
C SER A 27 0.65 1.78 -6.62
N ILE A 28 0.54 1.36 -5.37
CA ILE A 28 1.48 0.42 -4.76
C ILE A 28 0.91 -0.99 -4.88
N TYR A 29 1.66 -1.89 -5.51
CA TYR A 29 1.28 -3.28 -5.70
C TYR A 29 2.38 -4.20 -5.14
N CYS A 30 1.99 -5.37 -4.66
CA CYS A 30 2.90 -6.44 -4.28
C CYS A 30 2.89 -7.50 -5.39
N ASP A 31 3.91 -7.48 -6.26
CA ASP A 31 4.02 -8.42 -7.39
C ASP A 31 4.21 -9.87 -6.94
N GLU A 32 4.85 -10.11 -5.79
CA GLU A 32 5.09 -11.47 -5.27
C GLU A 32 3.79 -12.18 -4.91
N HIS A 33 2.78 -11.42 -4.48
CA HIS A 33 1.48 -11.93 -4.05
C HIS A 33 0.35 -11.59 -5.04
N ASP A 34 0.64 -10.87 -6.12
CA ASP A 34 -0.33 -10.34 -7.09
C ASP A 34 -1.45 -9.54 -6.40
N LEU A 35 -1.08 -8.74 -5.39
CA LEU A 35 -2.02 -7.96 -4.56
C LEU A 35 -1.86 -6.45 -4.79
N GLY A 36 -2.98 -5.72 -4.67
CA GLY A 36 -3.03 -4.27 -4.68
C GLY A 36 -4.26 -3.72 -5.43
N PRO A 37 -4.41 -2.39 -5.53
CA PRO A 37 -3.47 -1.39 -5.03
C PRO A 37 -3.56 -1.20 -3.50
N PHE A 38 -2.44 -0.88 -2.85
CA PHE A 38 -2.37 -0.53 -1.44
C PHE A 38 -2.17 0.98 -1.26
N CYS A 39 -2.59 1.52 -0.11
CA CYS A 39 -2.06 2.79 0.39
C CYS A 39 -0.67 2.57 1.01
N SER A 40 0.08 3.65 1.22
CA SER A 40 1.44 3.59 1.79
C SER A 40 1.49 2.83 3.12
N ASP A 41 0.54 3.08 4.02
CA ASP A 41 0.53 2.46 5.36
C ASP A 41 0.23 0.96 5.28
N CYS A 42 -0.78 0.56 4.49
CA CYS A 42 -1.11 -0.85 4.33
C CYS A 42 -0.03 -1.63 3.57
N TYR A 43 0.70 -0.98 2.66
CA TYR A 43 1.83 -1.62 1.99
C TYR A 43 3.01 -1.79 2.94
N GLU A 44 3.34 -0.79 3.76
CA GLU A 44 4.38 -0.91 4.78
C GLU A 44 4.09 -2.08 5.73
N THR A 45 2.87 -2.14 6.28
CA THR A 45 2.45 -3.28 7.10
C THR A 45 2.47 -4.61 6.34
N HIS A 46 2.08 -4.63 5.06
CA HIS A 46 2.15 -5.85 4.25
C HIS A 46 3.61 -6.32 4.08
N VAL A 47 4.54 -5.41 3.80
CA VAL A 47 5.96 -5.72 3.67
C VAL A 47 6.54 -6.20 5.00
N GLU A 48 6.19 -5.56 6.12
CA GLU A 48 6.58 -6.01 7.46
C GLU A 48 6.01 -7.39 7.79
N VAL A 49 4.75 -7.70 7.50
CA VAL A 49 4.19 -9.00 7.89
C VAL A 49 4.62 -10.13 6.95
N VAL A 50 4.70 -9.84 5.65
CA VAL A 50 4.83 -10.86 4.60
C VAL A 50 6.28 -11.04 4.17
N HIS A 51 7.08 -9.97 4.16
CA HIS A 51 8.48 -9.99 3.70
C HIS A 51 9.52 -9.87 4.84
N GLU A 52 9.11 -9.87 6.12
CA GLU A 52 10.00 -9.78 7.31
C GLU A 52 11.05 -10.89 7.43
N ASN A 53 10.97 -11.97 6.66
CA ASN A 53 12.03 -12.96 6.64
C ASN A 53 13.29 -12.55 5.84
N ASN A 54 13.39 -11.30 5.33
CA ASN A 54 14.54 -10.87 4.52
C ASN A 54 15.10 -9.44 4.75
N SER A 55 14.73 -8.71 5.81
CA SER A 55 15.37 -7.40 6.08
C SER A 55 16.25 -7.42 7.34
N PRO A 56 17.59 -7.32 7.21
CA PRO A 56 18.49 -7.14 8.33
C PRO A 56 18.34 -5.73 8.91
N ASP A 57 17.94 -5.66 10.17
CA ASP A 57 18.36 -4.61 11.12
C ASP A 57 18.18 -3.16 10.66
N TYR A 58 16.93 -2.69 10.54
CA TYR A 58 16.63 -1.27 10.75
C TYR A 58 15.24 -1.08 11.37
N GLY A 59 15.20 -0.84 12.69
CA GLY A 59 14.12 -0.03 13.29
C GLY A 59 13.11 -0.73 14.20
N MET A 60 13.56 -1.16 15.39
CA MET A 60 12.86 -1.01 16.68
C MET A 60 11.33 -0.69 16.66
N ALA A 61 10.47 -1.68 16.90
CA ALA A 61 9.18 -1.46 17.54
C ALA A 61 8.86 -2.60 18.53
N ASN A 62 8.98 -2.24 19.79
CA ASN A 62 8.77 -3.06 20.97
C ASN A 62 7.26 -3.27 21.16
N TRP A 63 6.72 -4.44 20.80
CA TRP A 63 5.38 -4.85 21.21
C TRP A 63 5.49 -5.64 22.52
N GLY A 64 5.23 -4.92 23.62
CA GLY A 64 5.38 -5.39 24.99
C GLY A 64 4.35 -6.42 25.46
#